data_AF-A0AAV1AKR8-F1
#
_entry.id   AF-A0AAV1AKR8-F1
#
_cell.length_a   1.000
_cell.length_b   1.000
_cell.length_c   1.000
_cell.angle_alpha   90.00
_cell.angle_beta   90.00
_cell.angle_gamma   90.00
#
_symmetry.space_group_name_H-M   'P 1'
#
loop_
_entity.id
_entity.type
_entity.pdbx_description
1 polymer ?
#
loop_
_entity_poly.entity_id
_entity_poly.type
_entity_poly.pdbx_seq_one_letter_code
_entity_poly.pdbx_strand_id
1 'polypeptide(L)'
;MSRAIIEEYIQEVEKLAYRLLELVWSNDAYESVEQGVMVNSTRERFSIPFFFFPAHYTEVKPLEELTNEENPPKYRPYNWGKFLVNRKGSNFAKKKVENVQIYNYKIT
;
A
#
# COMPACT_ATOMS: atom_id res chain seq x y z
N MET A 1 0.71 -24.39 -13.90
CA MET A 1 0.56 -22.93 -14.14
C MET A 1 1.93 -22.33 -14.43
N SER A 2 2.06 -21.43 -15.40
CA SER A 2 3.38 -20.90 -15.79
C SER A 2 3.94 -19.99 -14.69
N ARG A 3 5.25 -20.10 -14.46
CA ARG A 3 6.02 -19.30 -13.48
C ARG A 3 5.76 -17.78 -13.61
N ALA A 4 5.52 -17.31 -14.83
CA ALA A 4 5.20 -15.92 -15.15
C ALA A 4 3.90 -15.42 -14.49
N ILE A 5 2.85 -16.25 -14.43
CA ILE A 5 1.57 -15.84 -13.79
C ILE A 5 1.76 -15.69 -12.28
N ILE A 6 2.61 -16.51 -11.68
CA ILE A 6 2.86 -16.49 -10.24
C ILE A 6 3.76 -15.31 -9.85
N GLU A 7 4.80 -15.01 -10.65
CA GLU A 7 5.63 -13.83 -10.45
C GLU A 7 4.83 -12.53 -10.67
N GLU A 8 3.89 -12.51 -11.63
CA GLU A 8 2.95 -11.39 -11.82
C GLU A 8 2.00 -11.25 -10.62
N TYR A 9 1.44 -12.35 -10.09
CA TYR A 9 0.60 -12.34 -8.89
C TYR A 9 1.36 -11.91 -7.63
N ILE A 10 2.60 -12.38 -7.43
CA ILE A 10 3.45 -11.98 -6.30
C ILE A 10 3.80 -10.50 -6.43
N GLN A 11 4.20 -10.01 -7.61
CA GLN A 11 4.44 -8.58 -7.81
C GLN A 11 3.17 -7.74 -7.65
N GLU A 12 2.01 -8.23 -8.09
CA GLU A 12 0.71 -7.59 -7.88
C GLU A 12 0.36 -7.55 -6.39
N VAL A 13 0.55 -8.65 -5.65
CA VAL A 13 0.30 -8.77 -4.21
C VAL A 13 1.31 -7.98 -3.38
N GLU A 14 2.58 -7.90 -3.78
CA GLU A 14 3.61 -7.06 -3.16
C GLU A 14 3.39 -5.57 -3.49
N LYS A 15 2.85 -5.24 -4.67
CA LYS A 15 2.40 -3.87 -5.00
C LYS A 15 1.06 -3.51 -4.33
N LEU A 16 0.22 -4.52 -4.06
CA LEU A 16 -1.00 -4.46 -3.25
C LEU A 16 -0.69 -4.59 -1.77
N ALA A 17 0.52 -4.97 -1.35
CA ALA A 17 0.98 -4.84 0.01
C ALA A 17 1.22 -3.34 0.20
N TYR A 18 0.11 -2.65 0.42
CA TYR A 18 0.03 -1.24 0.72
C TYR A 18 1.08 -0.98 1.80
N ARG A 19 2.15 -0.23 1.47
CA ARG A 19 2.87 0.52 2.52
C ARG A 19 1.77 1.16 3.35
N LEU A 20 1.67 0.74 4.61
CA LEU A 20 0.37 0.72 5.26
C LEU A 20 -0.15 2.14 5.47
N LEU A 21 -1.47 2.32 5.47
CA LEU A 21 -2.10 3.52 6.01
C LEU A 21 -1.56 3.85 7.41
N GLU A 22 -1.21 2.81 8.16
CA GLU A 22 -0.49 2.90 9.42
C GLU A 22 0.77 3.75 9.31
N LEU A 23 1.57 3.63 8.25
CA LEU A 23 2.78 4.45 8.05
C LEU A 23 2.45 5.95 7.98
N VAL A 24 1.37 6.30 7.28
CA VAL A 24 0.95 7.70 7.14
C VAL A 24 0.32 8.20 8.43
N TRP A 25 -0.64 7.47 9.00
CA TRP A 25 -1.31 7.82 10.26
C TRP A 25 -0.32 7.90 11.41
N SER A 26 0.66 7.00 11.47
CA SER A 26 1.70 6.98 12.50
C SER A 26 2.84 7.95 12.26
N ASN A 27 2.81 8.71 11.16
CA ASN A 27 3.88 9.64 10.82
C ASN A 27 5.28 8.98 10.76
N ASP A 28 5.40 7.81 10.13
CA ASP A 28 6.59 6.94 10.11
C ASP A 28 6.99 6.32 11.47
N ALA A 29 6.16 6.36 12.52
CA ALA A 29 6.48 5.70 13.79
C ALA A 29 6.43 4.16 13.73
N TYR A 30 5.61 3.57 12.84
CA TYR A 30 5.59 2.13 12.59
C TYR A 30 6.20 1.81 11.23
N GLU A 31 7.03 0.77 11.20
CA GLU A 31 7.57 0.21 9.97
C GLU A 31 6.63 -0.89 9.44
N SER A 32 6.42 -0.90 8.13
CA SER A 32 5.68 -1.99 7.49
C SER A 32 6.52 -3.25 7.48
N VAL A 33 5.98 -4.35 7.98
CA VAL A 33 6.67 -5.65 7.91
C VAL A 33 6.74 -6.11 6.46
N GLU A 34 7.95 -6.36 5.96
CA GLU A 34 8.16 -7.00 4.67
C GLU A 34 7.76 -8.48 4.77
N GLN A 35 6.76 -8.88 3.99
CA GLN A 35 6.30 -10.27 3.93
C GLN A 35 6.51 -10.82 2.53
N GLY A 36 7.34 -11.86 2.42
CA GLY A 36 7.55 -12.61 1.18
C GLY A 36 6.88 -13.98 1.23
N VAL A 37 6.44 -14.49 0.08
CA VAL A 37 5.91 -15.85 -0.05
C VAL A 37 6.73 -16.61 -1.10
N MET A 38 7.23 -17.79 -0.73
CA MET A 38 7.88 -18.70 -1.67
C MET A 38 6.87 -19.71 -2.24
N VAL A 39 7.00 -19.97 -3.54
CA VAL A 39 6.20 -20.98 -4.23
C VAL A 39 6.67 -22.38 -3.83
N ASN A 40 5.73 -23.28 -3.55
CA ASN A 40 6.01 -24.69 -3.31
C ASN A 40 5.52 -25.52 -4.51
N SER A 41 6.41 -26.29 -5.13
CA SER A 41 6.10 -27.11 -6.32
C SER A 41 5.53 -28.49 -6.00
N THR A 42 5.56 -28.92 -4.74
CA THR A 42 5.16 -30.27 -4.30
C THR A 42 3.87 -30.29 -3.49
N ARG A 43 3.47 -29.15 -2.92
CA ARG A 43 2.28 -29.03 -2.07
C ARG A 43 1.52 -27.75 -2.35
N GLU A 44 0.21 -27.88 -2.49
CA GLU A 44 -0.70 -26.75 -2.63
C GLU A 44 -0.75 -25.93 -1.33
N ARG A 45 -0.76 -24.60 -1.47
CA ARG A 45 -0.92 -23.64 -0.38
C ARG A 45 -2.04 -22.68 -0.74
N PHE A 46 -3.04 -22.61 0.12
CA PHE A 46 -4.13 -21.64 0.02
C PHE A 46 -3.95 -20.55 1.07
N SER A 47 -4.30 -19.31 0.72
CA SER A 47 -4.35 -18.18 1.65
C SER A 47 -5.58 -17.34 1.36
N ILE A 48 -6.29 -16.95 2.41
CA ILE A 48 -7.48 -16.10 2.32
C ILE A 48 -7.15 -14.82 3.11
N PRO A 49 -6.51 -13.82 2.50
CA PRO A 49 -6.19 -12.59 3.20
C PRO A 49 -7.45 -11.75 3.40
N PHE A 50 -7.54 -11.10 4.56
CA PHE A 50 -8.57 -10.12 4.87
C PHE A 50 -7.88 -8.79 5.19
N PHE A 51 -8.31 -7.71 4.54
CA PHE A 51 -7.70 -6.39 4.67
C PHE A 51 -8.73 -5.39 5.19
N PHE A 52 -8.32 -4.58 6.17
CA PHE A 52 -9.12 -3.44 6.63
C PHE A 52 -8.75 -2.21 5.82
N PHE A 53 -9.74 -1.62 5.15
CA PHE A 53 -9.58 -0.38 4.44
C PHE A 53 -10.45 0.72 5.05
N PRO A 54 -9.98 1.98 5.06
CA PRO A 54 -10.82 3.13 5.37
C PRO A 54 -11.99 3.24 4.39
N ALA A 55 -13.01 3.99 4.79
CA ALA A 55 -14.07 4.38 3.88
C ALA A 55 -13.52 5.23 2.73
N HIS A 56 -14.15 5.18 1.56
CA HIS A 56 -13.65 5.91 0.38
C HIS A 56 -13.58 7.43 0.58
N TYR A 57 -14.44 8.00 1.42
CA TYR A 57 -14.45 9.43 1.72
C TYR A 57 -13.39 9.83 2.77
N THR A 58 -12.72 8.87 3.42
CA THR A 58 -11.73 9.17 4.46
C THR A 58 -10.58 9.97 3.88
N GLU A 59 -10.25 11.07 4.58
CA GLU A 59 -8.99 11.78 4.40
C GLU A 59 -7.91 11.11 5.26
N VAL A 60 -6.81 10.73 4.63
CA VAL A 60 -5.65 10.11 5.26
C VAL A 60 -4.60 11.20 5.43
N LYS A 61 -4.16 11.40 6.67
CA LYS A 61 -3.12 12.34 7.09
C LYS A 61 -2.47 11.83 8.38
N PRO A 62 -1.27 12.27 8.77
CA PRO A 62 -0.73 11.96 10.09
C PRO A 62 -1.73 12.27 11.21
N LEU A 63 -1.86 11.36 12.18
CA LEU A 63 -2.70 11.57 13.35
C LEU A 63 -2.11 12.70 14.19
N GLU A 64 -2.95 13.63 14.62
CA GLU A 64 -2.51 14.85 15.30
C GLU A 64 -1.79 14.53 16.61
N GLU A 65 -2.23 13.48 17.31
CA GLU A 65 -1.64 12.96 18.54
C GLU A 65 -0.23 12.38 18.36
N LEU A 66 0.17 12.07 17.13
CA LEU A 66 1.48 11.51 16.78
C LEU A 66 2.38 12.54 16.08
N THR A 67 1.97 13.81 16.08
CA THR A 67 2.72 14.92 15.51
C THR A 67 2.94 16.03 16.53
N ASN A 68 4.08 16.72 16.47
CA ASN A 68 4.41 17.88 17.29
C ASN A 68 5.51 18.72 16.63
N GLU A 69 6.05 19.74 17.32
CA GLU A 69 7.11 20.60 16.78
C GLU A 69 8.41 19.85 16.46
N GLU A 70 8.74 18.82 17.23
CA GLU A 70 9.94 17.98 17.04
C GLU A 70 9.72 16.85 16.02
N ASN A 71 8.46 16.42 15.83
CA ASN A 71 8.02 15.42 14.86
C ASN A 71 6.86 15.96 14.02
N PRO A 72 7.11 16.92 13.10
CA PRO A 72 6.05 17.52 12.30
C PRO A 72 5.44 16.50 11.33
N PRO A 73 4.24 16.77 10.78
CA PRO A 73 3.64 15.93 9.76
C PRO A 73 4.58 15.70 8.57
N LYS A 74 4.85 14.44 8.25
CA LYS A 74 5.73 14.03 7.13
C LYS A 74 4.96 13.80 5.83
N TYR A 75 3.63 13.80 5.89
CA TYR A 75 2.75 13.47 4.76
C TYR A 75 1.65 14.52 4.59
N ARG A 76 1.37 14.87 3.34
CA ARG A 76 0.23 15.72 2.95
C ARG A 76 -1.07 14.91 3.05
N PRO A 77 -2.18 15.53 3.50
CA PRO A 77 -3.48 14.89 3.48
C PRO A 77 -3.91 14.47 2.06
N TYR A 78 -4.57 13.32 1.94
CA TYR A 78 -5.15 12.85 0.69
C TYR A 78 -6.41 12.02 0.89
N ASN A 79 -7.27 11.95 -0.13
CA ASN A 79 -8.47 11.13 -0.07
C ASN A 79 -8.18 9.67 -0.43
N TRP A 80 -8.58 8.74 0.45
CA TRP A 80 -8.33 7.31 0.30
C TRP A 80 -9.00 6.70 -0.94
N GLY A 81 -10.27 7.02 -1.20
CA GLY A 81 -11.01 6.49 -2.35
C GLY A 81 -10.38 6.86 -3.69
N LYS A 82 -9.95 8.11 -3.84
CA LYS A 82 -9.23 8.58 -5.05
C LYS A 82 -7.90 7.87 -5.23
N PHE A 83 -7.13 7.71 -4.15
CA PHE A 83 -5.88 6.97 -4.17
C PHE A 83 -6.10 5.51 -4.61
N LEU A 84 -7.07 4.82 -3.99
CA LEU A 84 -7.39 3.42 -4.27
C LEU A 84 -7.85 3.20 -5.71
N VAL A 85 -8.74 4.05 -6.22
CA VAL A 85 -9.23 3.96 -7.60
C VAL A 85 -8.10 4.18 -8.61
N ASN A 86 -7.25 5.18 -8.37
CA ASN A 86 -6.11 5.46 -9.25
C ASN A 86 -5.16 4.26 -9.28
N ARG A 87 -4.83 3.71 -8.10
CA ARG A 87 -3.92 2.58 -7.97
C ARG A 87 -4.46 1.27 -8.56
N LYS A 88 -5.74 0.96 -8.33
CA LYS A 88 -6.38 -0.21 -8.95
C LYS A 88 -6.44 -0.06 -10.46
N GLY A 89 -6.83 1.12 -10.96
CA GLY A 89 -6.94 1.39 -12.39
C GLY A 89 -5.60 1.35 -13.12
N SER A 90 -4.51 1.74 -12.46
CA SER A 90 -3.18 1.76 -13.07
C SER A 90 -2.52 0.39 -13.15
N ASN A 91 -2.69 -0.47 -12.13
CA ASN A 91 -2.27 -1.88 -12.17
C ASN A 91 -2.95 -2.64 -13.33
N PHE A 92 -4.27 -2.50 -13.47
CA PHE A 92 -5.04 -3.18 -14.53
C PHE A 92 -4.69 -2.68 -15.94
N ALA A 93 -4.51 -1.37 -16.11
CA ALA A 93 -4.33 -0.77 -17.44
C ALA A 93 -2.87 -0.77 -17.91
N LYS A 94 -1.90 -1.30 -17.13
CA LYS A 94 -0.45 -1.31 -17.42
C LYS A 94 0.02 0.01 -18.04
N LYS A 95 -0.41 1.13 -17.44
CA LYS A 95 -0.13 2.47 -17.98
C LYS A 95 1.37 2.71 -18.02
N LYS A 96 1.87 3.41 -19.04
CA LYS A 96 3.28 3.83 -19.16
C LYS A 96 3.67 4.94 -18.17
N VAL A 97 2.79 5.27 -17.23
CA VAL A 97 2.97 6.33 -16.24
C VAL A 97 3.09 5.66 -14.89
N GLU A 98 3.94 6.21 -14.03
CA GLU A 98 4.15 5.69 -12.68
C GLU A 98 2.82 5.62 -11.91
N ASN A 99 2.61 4.50 -11.22
CA ASN A 99 1.43 4.35 -10.37
C ASN A 99 1.57 5.26 -9.15
N VAL A 100 0.50 5.94 -8.77
CA VAL A 100 0.49 6.74 -7.53
C VAL A 100 0.86 5.83 -6.34
N GLN A 101 1.84 6.28 -5.56
CA GLN A 101 2.36 5.68 -4.35
C GLN A 101 2.22 6.63 -3.17
N ILE A 102 2.36 6.10 -1.95
CA ILE A 102 2.26 6.90 -0.72
C ILE A 102 3.37 7.95 -0.62
N TYR A 103 4.57 7.66 -1.12
CA TYR A 103 5.67 8.64 -1.10
C TYR A 103 5.39 9.88 -1.96
N ASN A 104 4.45 9.83 -2.91
CA ASN A 104 4.04 11.03 -3.65
C ASN A 104 3.35 12.05 -2.74
N TYR A 105 2.90 11.65 -1.55
CA TYR A 105 2.32 12.52 -0.53
C TYR A 105 3.33 12.90 0.55
N LYS A 106 4.59 12.42 0.52
CA LYS A 106 5.60 12.81 1.50
C LYS A 106 5.98 14.29 1.30
N ILE A 107 6.17 15.04 2.39
CA ILE A 107 6.38 16.50 2.36
C ILE A 107 7.83 16.88 1.97
N THR A 108 8.74 15.89 1.92
CA THR A 108 10.21 16.00 1.85
C THR A 108 10.85 16.60 3.10
#